data_AF-A0A2I0NVT5-F1
#
_entry.id   AF-A0A2I0NVT5-F1
#
_cell.length_a   1.000
_cell.length_b   1.000
_cell.length_c   1.000
_cell.angle_alpha   90.00
_cell.angle_beta   90.00
_cell.angle_gamma   90.00
#
_symmetry.space_group_name_H-M   'P 1'
#
loop_
_entity.id
_entity.type
_entity.pdbx_description
1 polymer ?
#
loop_
_entity_poly.entity_id
_entity_poly.type
_entity_poly.pdbx_seq_one_letter_code
_entity_poly.pdbx_strand_id
1 'polypeptide(L)'
;LPYSRLVAIADHLLEEADENNVLLVRGIEALEQPVRDELIVSDLLNAYQVFYYFFRTEPDLFIQELLDLEPASSLIKGLKIEETDLLEMFFKIRDAMPVIIISDGDRTVATFSGKSAYEQGRTFLKNPEYA
;
A
#
# COMPACT_ATOMS: atom_id res chain seq x y z
N LEU A 1 -20.49 2.92 -3.05
CA LEU A 1 -21.30 1.70 -3.31
C LEU A 1 -21.91 1.22 -1.98
N PRO A 2 -22.99 0.40 -1.90
CA PRO A 2 -23.35 -0.23 -0.63
C PRO A 2 -22.24 -1.18 -0.15
N TYR A 3 -21.90 -1.12 1.14
CA TYR A 3 -20.77 -1.90 1.70
C TYR A 3 -20.91 -3.41 1.49
N SER A 4 -22.13 -3.97 1.62
CA SER A 4 -22.38 -5.39 1.37
C SER A 4 -22.03 -5.84 -0.06
N ARG A 5 -22.13 -4.94 -1.04
CA ARG A 5 -21.72 -5.23 -2.41
C ARG A 5 -20.20 -5.17 -2.57
N LEU A 6 -19.52 -4.30 -1.82
CA LEU A 6 -18.06 -4.27 -1.79
C LEU A 6 -17.49 -5.55 -1.17
N VAL A 7 -18.12 -6.04 -0.09
CA VAL A 7 -17.80 -7.34 0.55
C VAL A 7 -17.89 -8.48 -0.46
N ALA A 8 -19.02 -8.61 -1.16
CA ALA A 8 -19.20 -9.67 -2.15
C ALA A 8 -18.17 -9.63 -3.29
N ILE A 9 -17.72 -8.42 -3.67
CA ILE A 9 -16.66 -8.24 -4.68
C ILE A 9 -15.31 -8.68 -4.12
N ALA A 10 -14.98 -8.27 -2.89
CA ALA A 10 -13.73 -8.67 -2.25
C ALA A 10 -13.64 -10.18 -2.02
N ASP A 11 -14.70 -10.80 -1.52
CA ASP A 11 -14.78 -12.25 -1.30
C ASP A 11 -14.53 -13.01 -2.62
N HIS A 12 -15.19 -12.60 -3.70
CA HIS A 12 -15.02 -13.21 -5.01
C HIS A 12 -13.59 -13.06 -5.53
N LEU A 13 -12.99 -11.87 -5.40
CA LEU A 13 -11.61 -11.63 -5.82
C LEU A 13 -10.60 -12.49 -5.04
N LEU A 14 -10.80 -12.62 -3.73
CA LEU A 14 -9.93 -13.43 -2.87
C LEU A 14 -10.07 -14.93 -3.15
N GLU A 15 -11.29 -15.40 -3.40
CA GLU A 15 -11.57 -16.79 -3.79
C GLU A 15 -10.94 -17.13 -5.15
N GLU A 16 -11.07 -16.25 -6.15
CA GLU A 16 -10.45 -16.46 -7.47
C GLU A 16 -8.93 -16.38 -7.43
N ALA A 17 -8.38 -15.57 -6.52
CA ALA A 17 -6.95 -15.39 -6.40
C ALA A 17 -6.25 -16.59 -5.75
N ASP A 18 -6.89 -17.30 -4.81
CA ASP A 18 -6.33 -18.47 -4.10
C ASP A 18 -4.89 -18.21 -3.62
N GLU A 19 -4.72 -17.22 -2.75
CA GLU A 19 -3.42 -16.74 -2.21
C GLU A 19 -2.44 -16.16 -3.27
N ASN A 20 -2.81 -16.12 -4.54
CA ASN A 20 -1.98 -15.57 -5.61
C ASN A 20 -2.20 -14.07 -5.79
N ASN A 21 -1.27 -13.27 -5.26
CA ASN A 21 -1.30 -11.82 -5.37
C ASN A 21 -1.32 -11.30 -6.83
N VAL A 22 -0.73 -12.03 -7.79
CA VAL A 22 -0.77 -11.64 -9.21
C VAL A 22 -2.18 -11.77 -9.78
N LEU A 23 -2.93 -12.79 -9.37
CA LEU A 23 -4.33 -12.97 -9.79
C LEU A 23 -5.24 -11.94 -9.12
N LEU A 24 -5.09 -11.74 -7.80
CA LEU A 24 -5.83 -10.71 -7.05
C LEU A 24 -5.71 -9.34 -7.70
N VAL A 25 -4.47 -8.98 -8.03
CA VAL A 25 -4.15 -7.74 -8.74
C VAL A 25 -4.91 -7.58 -10.06
N ARG A 26 -4.94 -8.63 -10.89
CA ARG A 26 -5.62 -8.58 -12.19
C ARG A 26 -7.12 -8.38 -11.99
N GLY A 27 -7.69 -9.03 -10.98
CA GLY A 27 -9.08 -8.84 -10.60
C GLY A 27 -9.37 -7.39 -10.14
N ILE A 28 -8.51 -6.82 -9.29
CA ILE A 28 -8.61 -5.42 -8.86
C ILE A 28 -8.50 -4.46 -10.06
N GLU A 29 -7.57 -4.70 -11.00
CA GLU A 29 -7.42 -3.87 -12.21
C GLU A 29 -8.65 -3.90 -13.12
N ALA A 30 -9.37 -5.03 -13.15
CA ALA A 30 -10.57 -5.22 -13.95
C ALA A 30 -11.82 -4.53 -13.37
N LEU A 31 -11.79 -4.13 -12.10
CA LEU A 31 -12.89 -3.39 -11.47
C LEU A 31 -13.06 -1.99 -12.08
N GLU A 32 -14.31 -1.53 -12.08
CA GLU A 32 -14.61 -0.12 -12.34
C GLU A 32 -13.90 0.77 -11.31
N GLN A 33 -13.35 1.90 -11.78
CA GLN A 33 -12.52 2.78 -10.95
C GLN A 33 -13.18 3.16 -9.60
N PRO A 34 -14.45 3.60 -9.53
CA PRO A 34 -15.05 3.96 -8.25
C PRO A 34 -15.12 2.80 -7.25
N VAL A 35 -15.30 1.57 -7.73
CA VAL A 35 -15.36 0.38 -6.87
C VAL A 35 -13.96 0.02 -6.39
N ARG A 36 -12.98 0.06 -7.29
CA ARG A 36 -11.58 -0.17 -6.95
C ARG A 36 -11.09 0.83 -5.91
N ASP A 37 -11.38 2.11 -6.10
CA ASP A 37 -10.94 3.19 -5.22
C ASP A 37 -11.54 3.04 -3.81
N GLU A 38 -12.78 2.55 -3.68
CA GLU A 38 -13.39 2.18 -2.39
C GLU A 38 -12.72 0.92 -1.78
N LEU A 39 -12.38 -0.09 -2.60
CA LEU A 39 -11.82 -1.36 -2.14
C LEU A 39 -10.41 -1.19 -1.53
N ILE A 40 -9.52 -0.45 -2.20
CA ILE A 40 -8.10 -0.30 -1.81
C ILE A 40 -7.87 0.51 -0.53
N VAL A 41 -8.93 1.04 0.08
CA VAL A 41 -8.88 1.74 1.37
C VAL A 41 -9.92 1.19 2.36
N SER A 42 -10.43 -0.03 2.12
CA SER A 42 -11.39 -0.72 2.98
C SER A 42 -10.70 -1.69 3.95
N ASP A 43 -11.46 -2.28 4.87
CA ASP A 43 -10.99 -3.38 5.74
C ASP A 43 -11.04 -4.76 5.05
N LEU A 44 -11.43 -4.82 3.78
CA LEU A 44 -11.64 -6.08 3.05
C LEU A 44 -10.37 -6.64 2.41
N LEU A 45 -9.35 -5.80 2.26
CA LEU A 45 -8.00 -6.18 1.86
C LEU A 45 -7.03 -5.81 2.97
N ASN A 46 -5.91 -6.52 3.06
CA ASN A 46 -4.80 -6.10 3.90
C ASN A 46 -3.92 -5.07 3.16
N ALA A 47 -3.05 -4.40 3.90
CA ALA A 47 -2.16 -3.39 3.35
C ALA A 47 -1.13 -3.99 2.38
N TYR A 48 -0.76 -5.26 2.54
CA TYR A 48 0.18 -5.95 1.65
C TYR A 48 -0.41 -6.18 0.25
N GLN A 49 -1.65 -6.62 0.16
CA GLN A 49 -2.38 -6.81 -1.10
C GLN A 49 -2.48 -5.49 -1.87
N VAL A 50 -2.75 -4.38 -1.17
CA VAL A 50 -2.78 -3.03 -1.78
C VAL A 50 -1.38 -2.55 -2.15
N PHE A 51 -0.37 -2.83 -1.32
CA PHE A 51 1.02 -2.54 -1.63
C PHE A 51 1.45 -3.24 -2.93
N TYR A 52 1.21 -4.56 -3.03
CA TYR A 52 1.52 -5.34 -4.22
C TYR A 52 0.68 -4.89 -5.42
N TYR A 53 -0.56 -4.45 -5.19
CA TYR A 53 -1.41 -3.82 -6.20
C TYR A 53 -0.76 -2.59 -6.86
N PHE A 54 -0.05 -1.76 -6.11
CA PHE A 54 0.57 -0.57 -6.66
C PHE A 54 1.99 -0.78 -7.17
N PHE A 55 2.81 -1.51 -6.42
CA PHE A 55 4.26 -1.55 -6.65
C PHE A 55 4.73 -2.79 -7.40
N ARG A 56 3.91 -3.86 -7.48
CA ARG A 56 4.25 -5.12 -8.20
C ARG A 56 5.59 -5.70 -7.73
N THR A 57 5.92 -5.53 -6.46
CA THR A 57 7.18 -5.95 -5.87
C THR A 57 6.93 -6.54 -4.48
N GLU A 58 7.81 -7.44 -4.07
CA GLU A 58 7.80 -8.02 -2.73
C GLU A 58 8.73 -7.18 -1.85
N PRO A 59 8.25 -6.61 -0.73
CA PRO A 59 9.11 -5.91 0.20
C PRO A 59 9.92 -6.91 1.03
N ASP A 60 10.77 -6.42 1.93
CA ASP A 60 11.50 -7.30 2.87
C ASP A 60 10.48 -8.03 3.78
N LEU A 61 10.80 -9.26 4.21
CA LEU A 61 9.85 -10.13 4.94
C LEU A 61 9.17 -9.46 6.14
N PHE A 62 9.93 -8.71 6.95
CA PHE A 62 9.38 -7.98 8.10
C PHE A 62 8.34 -6.93 7.70
N ILE A 63 8.57 -6.23 6.58
CA ILE A 63 7.65 -5.25 6.04
C ILE A 63 6.39 -5.95 5.51
N GLN A 64 6.56 -7.08 4.83
CA GLN A 64 5.44 -7.89 4.37
C GLN A 64 4.57 -8.35 5.54
N GLU A 65 5.17 -8.94 6.59
CA GLU A 65 4.45 -9.40 7.78
C GLU A 65 3.68 -8.26 8.47
N LEU A 66 4.28 -7.07 8.58
CA LEU A 66 3.61 -5.88 9.09
C LEU A 66 2.39 -5.51 8.23
N LEU A 67 2.57 -5.48 6.90
CA LEU A 67 1.52 -5.11 5.95
C LEU A 67 0.39 -6.15 5.89
N ASP A 68 0.68 -7.42 6.13
CA ASP A 68 -0.32 -8.49 6.18
C ASP A 68 -1.23 -8.38 7.42
N LEU A 69 -0.73 -7.80 8.51
CA LEU A 69 -1.46 -7.62 9.77
C LEU A 69 -2.35 -6.38 9.79
N GLU A 70 -2.11 -5.43 8.89
CA GLU A 70 -2.83 -4.15 8.86
C GLU A 70 -3.90 -4.16 7.76
N PRO A 71 -5.12 -3.67 8.05
CA PRO A 71 -6.13 -3.49 7.00
C PRO A 71 -5.72 -2.36 6.06
N ALA A 72 -6.18 -2.42 4.80
CA ALA A 72 -5.90 -1.36 3.82
C ALA A 72 -6.48 0.00 4.24
N SER A 73 -7.51 0.04 5.07
CA SER A 73 -8.05 1.29 5.64
C SER A 73 -7.04 2.07 6.50
N SER A 74 -6.07 1.38 7.13
CA SER A 74 -4.97 2.03 7.87
C SER A 74 -4.14 2.94 6.96
N LEU A 75 -4.07 2.64 5.66
CA LEU A 75 -3.33 3.42 4.67
C LEU A 75 -3.91 4.82 4.45
N ILE A 76 -5.15 5.12 4.86
CA ILE A 76 -5.70 6.49 4.81
C ILE A 76 -4.93 7.42 5.76
N LYS A 77 -4.56 6.91 6.94
CA LYS A 77 -3.77 7.66 7.94
C LYS A 77 -2.30 7.62 7.59
N GLY A 78 -1.85 6.53 6.98
CA GLY A 78 -0.46 6.24 6.67
C GLY A 78 0.09 5.24 7.67
N LEU A 79 0.77 4.21 7.17
CA LEU A 79 1.37 3.15 7.94
C LEU A 79 2.89 3.26 7.87
N LYS A 80 3.59 3.30 9.01
CA LYS A 80 5.05 3.24 9.03
C LYS A 80 5.48 1.85 8.61
N ILE A 81 6.25 1.72 7.54
CA ILE A 81 6.64 0.43 6.97
C ILE A 81 8.13 0.12 7.09
N GLU A 82 8.95 1.15 7.32
CA GLU A 82 10.40 0.99 7.49
C GLU A 82 10.97 2.20 8.24
N GLU A 83 12.10 2.01 8.91
CA GLU A 83 12.85 3.08 9.55
C GLU A 83 14.37 2.82 9.52
N THR A 84 15.12 3.90 9.62
CA THR A 84 16.54 3.94 9.94
C THR A 84 16.74 4.74 11.23
N ASP A 85 17.99 4.90 11.69
CA ASP A 85 18.28 5.71 12.87
C ASP A 85 17.82 7.17 12.75
N LEU A 86 17.66 7.69 11.53
CA LEU A 86 17.34 9.10 11.26
C LEU A 86 16.03 9.33 10.54
N LEU A 87 15.48 8.32 9.86
CA LEU A 87 14.37 8.49 8.93
C LEU A 87 13.33 7.39 9.07
N GLU A 88 12.06 7.76 8.95
CA GLU A 88 10.92 6.85 8.92
C GLU A 88 10.25 6.90 7.54
N MET A 89 9.89 5.73 7.00
CA MET A 89 9.12 5.60 5.77
C MET A 89 7.68 5.20 6.09
N PHE A 90 6.73 5.95 5.52
CA PHE A 90 5.31 5.68 5.63
C PHE A 90 4.71 5.37 4.26
N PHE A 91 3.87 4.34 4.19
CA PHE A 91 3.01 4.03 3.05
C PHE A 91 1.59 4.53 3.30
N LYS A 92 1.05 5.28 2.33
CA LYS A 92 -0.24 5.94 2.41
C LYS A 92 -0.99 5.86 1.09
N ILE A 93 -2.32 5.84 1.14
CA ILE A 93 -3.19 6.12 -0.01
C ILE A 93 -3.76 7.53 0.11
N ARG A 94 -3.62 8.31 -0.96
CA ARG A 94 -4.23 9.64 -1.09
C ARG A 94 -4.81 9.76 -2.50
N ASP A 95 -6.09 10.13 -2.60
CA ASP A 95 -6.79 10.26 -3.89
C ASP A 95 -6.66 9.01 -4.76
N ALA A 96 -6.86 7.82 -4.15
CA ALA A 96 -6.68 6.50 -4.77
C ALA A 96 -5.28 6.22 -5.37
N MET A 97 -4.28 7.00 -4.98
CA MET A 97 -2.89 6.86 -5.44
C MET A 97 -1.97 6.47 -4.28
N PRO A 98 -0.94 5.64 -4.54
CA PRO A 98 0.04 5.27 -3.55
C PRO A 98 1.01 6.43 -3.33
N VAL A 99 1.28 6.71 -2.06
CA VAL A 99 2.20 7.74 -1.61
C VAL A 99 3.16 7.14 -0.60
N ILE A 100 4.45 7.40 -0.80
CA ILE A 100 5.51 7.09 0.16
C ILE A 100 6.02 8.40 0.73
N ILE A 101 6.02 8.50 2.05
CA ILE A 101 6.43 9.69 2.80
C ILE A 101 7.67 9.33 3.59
N ILE A 102 8.72 10.14 3.49
CA ILE A 102 9.90 10.04 4.35
C ILE A 102 9.84 11.17 5.37
N SER A 103 10.02 10.82 6.65
CA SER A 103 9.98 11.73 7.81
C SER A 103 11.31 11.65 8.57
N ASP A 104 11.76 12.76 9.15
CA ASP A 104 12.87 12.80 10.13
C ASP A 104 12.37 12.69 11.59
N GLY A 105 11.08 12.38 11.77
CA GLY A 105 10.39 12.34 13.07
C GLY A 105 9.68 13.65 13.42
N ASP A 106 10.15 14.78 12.88
CA ASP A 106 9.55 16.10 13.10
C ASP A 106 8.75 16.59 11.89
N ARG A 107 9.26 16.34 10.68
CA ARG A 107 8.69 16.82 9.43
C ARG A 107 8.87 15.82 8.30
N THR A 108 8.01 15.96 7.29
CA THR A 108 8.21 15.30 6.00
C THR A 108 9.40 15.90 5.27
N VAL A 109 10.38 15.06 4.94
CA VAL A 109 11.58 15.45 4.19
C VAL A 109 11.52 15.04 2.72
N ALA A 110 10.72 14.02 2.37
CA ALA A 110 10.46 13.64 0.98
C ALA A 110 9.07 13.03 0.82
N THR A 111 8.52 13.13 -0.40
CA THR A 111 7.26 12.47 -0.76
C THR A 111 7.36 11.96 -2.19
N PHE A 112 7.03 10.70 -2.39
CA PHE A 112 7.02 10.02 -3.68
C PHE A 112 5.62 9.47 -3.96
N SER A 113 5.21 9.42 -5.22
CA SER A 113 3.88 8.93 -5.60
C SER A 113 3.91 8.12 -6.88
N GLY A 114 2.97 7.17 -7.01
CA GLY A 114 2.85 6.30 -8.17
C GLY A 114 3.67 5.01 -8.06
N LYS A 115 3.78 4.27 -9.16
CA LYS A 115 4.27 2.88 -9.19
C LYS A 115 5.73 2.71 -8.75
N SER A 116 6.55 3.77 -8.81
CA SER A 116 7.95 3.75 -8.38
C SER A 116 8.18 4.34 -6.99
N ALA A 117 7.12 4.77 -6.29
CA ALA A 117 7.28 5.55 -5.05
C ALA A 117 8.01 4.77 -3.95
N TYR A 118 7.75 3.47 -3.83
CA TYR A 118 8.41 2.61 -2.84
C TYR A 118 9.92 2.50 -3.11
N GLU A 119 10.30 2.22 -4.35
CA GLU A 119 11.72 2.15 -4.73
C GLU A 119 12.43 3.49 -4.53
N GLN A 120 11.78 4.61 -4.90
CA GLN A 120 12.32 5.95 -4.67
C GLN A 120 12.52 6.24 -3.18
N GLY A 121 11.56 5.87 -2.34
CA GLY A 121 11.68 5.97 -0.88
C GLY A 121 12.85 5.14 -0.34
N ARG A 122 13.00 3.89 -0.80
CA ARG A 122 14.12 3.02 -0.41
C ARG A 122 15.47 3.58 -0.86
N THR A 123 15.56 4.15 -2.05
CA THR A 123 16.77 4.82 -2.53
C THR A 123 17.11 6.03 -1.65
N PHE A 124 16.10 6.81 -1.26
CA PHE A 124 16.29 7.96 -0.37
C PHE A 124 16.80 7.55 1.01
N LEU A 125 16.24 6.49 1.62
CA LEU A 125 16.72 5.98 2.92
C LEU A 125 18.19 5.54 2.89
N LYS A 126 18.65 4.96 1.78
CA LYS A 126 20.04 4.48 1.64
C LYS A 126 21.05 5.61 1.43
N ASN A 127 20.64 6.70 0.80
CA ASN A 127 21.49 7.84 0.49
C ASN A 127 20.76 9.14 0.87
N PRO A 128 20.62 9.42 2.19
CA PRO A 128 19.98 10.65 2.61
C PRO A 128 20.83 11.84 2.11
N GLU A 129 20.27 12.69 1.25
CA GLU A 129 20.94 13.92 0.78
C GLU A 129 21.13 14.97 1.89
N TYR A 130 20.82 14.63 3.15
CA TYR A 130 20.98 15.45 4.33
C TYR A 130 21.77 14.67 5.40
N ALA A 131 23.10 14.60 5.21
CA ALA A 131 24.07 14.13 6.20
C ALA A 131 25.01 15.28 6.59
#